data_AF-A5GCH9-F1
#
_entry.id   AF-A5GCH9-F1
#
_cell.length_a   1.000
_cell.length_b   1.000
_cell.length_c   1.000
_cell.angle_alpha   90.00
_cell.angle_beta   90.00
_cell.angle_gamma   90.00
#
_symmetry.space_group_name_H-M   'P 1'
#
loop_
_entity.id
_entity.type
_entity.pdbx_description
1 polymer ?
#
loop_
_entity_poly.entity_id
_entity_poly.type
_entity_poly.pdbx_seq_one_letter_code
_entity_poly.pdbx_strand_id
1 'polypeptide(L)'
;MRKIVVVAILCFLLFMAACTERNVESVKKPNAKSTEMTVHGGEAANSEPVSLSGIVKNQSLPAYPAMTVGKAFDSYSHLTKKQWKETHGANGTVYIDFSGWLDGKTLGVEVKFVIDREGVFFVGMASKLEAMTDGRVFAYPLPDVKAVLDSIYANKEIVL
;
A
#
# COMPACT_ATOMS: atom_id res chain seq x y z
N MET A 1 -0.53 -48.30 -32.14
CA MET A 1 -0.17 -47.14 -31.30
C MET A 1 0.35 -45.99 -32.16
N ARG A 2 -0.52 -45.35 -32.95
CA ARG A 2 -0.24 -44.19 -33.81
C ARG A 2 -1.63 -43.70 -34.24
N LYS A 3 -2.30 -42.83 -33.45
CA LYS A 3 -3.56 -42.14 -33.84
C LYS A 3 -4.18 -41.19 -32.79
N ILE A 4 -3.51 -40.85 -31.69
CA ILE A 4 -4.12 -39.98 -30.65
C ILE A 4 -3.11 -38.89 -30.21
N VAL A 5 -2.57 -38.13 -31.17
CA VAL A 5 -1.63 -37.01 -30.89
C VAL A 5 -2.08 -35.70 -31.56
N VAL A 6 -3.31 -35.62 -32.12
CA VAL A 6 -3.73 -34.47 -32.94
C VAL A 6 -5.01 -33.79 -32.41
N VAL A 7 -5.31 -33.89 -31.11
CA VAL A 7 -6.51 -33.27 -30.50
C VAL A 7 -6.18 -32.55 -29.19
N ALA A 8 -5.11 -31.77 -29.18
CA ALA A 8 -4.78 -30.90 -28.03
C ALA A 8 -4.18 -29.54 -28.46
N ILE A 9 -4.36 -29.15 -29.73
CA ILE A 9 -3.96 -27.84 -30.27
C ILE A 9 -5.23 -27.18 -30.85
N LEU A 10 -6.27 -27.02 -30.01
CA LEU A 10 -7.48 -26.26 -30.40
C LEU A 10 -8.23 -25.64 -29.19
N CYS A 11 -7.58 -25.47 -28.04
CA CYS A 11 -8.19 -24.83 -26.86
C CYS A 11 -7.45 -23.56 -26.41
N PHE A 12 -6.50 -23.06 -27.21
CA PHE A 12 -5.60 -21.95 -26.81
C PHE A 12 -5.89 -20.59 -27.48
N LEU A 13 -7.08 -20.40 -28.08
CA LEU A 13 -7.37 -19.19 -28.89
C LEU A 13 -8.74 -18.54 -28.60
N LEU A 14 -9.29 -18.60 -27.37
CA LEU A 14 -10.59 -17.98 -27.07
C LEU A 14 -10.65 -17.10 -25.81
N PHE A 15 -9.53 -16.60 -25.30
CA PHE A 15 -9.57 -15.57 -24.25
C PHE A 15 -8.63 -14.40 -24.56
N MET A 16 -8.97 -13.67 -25.63
CA MET A 16 -8.47 -12.32 -25.88
C MET A 16 -9.67 -11.37 -25.96
N ALA A 17 -9.73 -10.47 -24.96
CA ALA A 17 -10.16 -9.08 -25.02
C ALA A 17 -11.52 -8.73 -25.64
N ALA A 18 -12.43 -8.19 -24.80
CA ALA A 18 -12.98 -6.83 -24.95
C ALA A 18 -14.10 -6.58 -23.93
N CYS A 19 -13.76 -6.04 -22.75
CA CYS A 19 -14.74 -5.31 -21.96
C CYS A 19 -14.81 -3.90 -22.54
N THR A 20 -15.81 -3.66 -23.38
CA THR A 20 -16.13 -2.38 -23.98
C THR A 20 -16.51 -1.38 -22.88
N GLU A 21 -15.77 -0.29 -22.76
CA GLU A 21 -16.09 0.84 -21.89
C GLU A 21 -17.42 1.48 -22.33
N ARG A 22 -18.35 1.64 -21.38
CA ARG A 22 -19.58 2.42 -21.58
C ARG A 22 -19.24 3.90 -21.56
N ASN A 23 -19.30 4.54 -22.73
CA ASN A 23 -19.52 5.97 -22.86
C ASN A 23 -20.86 6.32 -22.20
N VAL A 24 -20.83 7.00 -21.06
CA VAL A 24 -22.00 7.70 -20.53
C VAL A 24 -21.94 9.13 -21.05
N GLU A 25 -22.83 9.42 -21.99
CA GLU A 25 -23.17 10.76 -22.44
C GLU A 25 -23.54 11.63 -21.23
N SER A 26 -22.66 12.58 -20.87
CA SER A 26 -23.06 13.68 -20.02
C SER A 26 -23.85 14.69 -20.86
N VAL A 27 -25.17 14.55 -20.80
CA VAL A 27 -26.15 15.49 -21.35
C VAL A 27 -25.86 16.90 -20.82
N LYS A 28 -25.40 17.78 -21.70
CA LYS A 28 -25.41 19.23 -21.52
C LYS A 28 -26.87 19.69 -21.35
N LYS A 29 -27.21 20.24 -20.19
CA LYS A 29 -28.39 21.09 -20.03
C LYS A 29 -27.93 22.47 -19.56
N PRO A 30 -28.28 23.57 -20.27
CA PRO A 30 -27.91 24.91 -19.86
C PRO A 30 -29.00 25.55 -18.99
N ASN A 31 -28.51 26.51 -18.19
CA ASN A 31 -29.19 27.72 -17.74
C ASN A 31 -30.15 27.63 -16.54
N ALA A 32 -29.72 28.21 -15.41
CA ALA A 32 -30.57 29.09 -14.62
C ALA A 32 -29.69 30.01 -13.76
N LYS A 33 -29.64 31.27 -14.18
CA LYS A 33 -29.19 32.43 -13.42
C LYS A 33 -30.07 32.57 -12.17
N SER A 34 -29.49 32.56 -10.98
CA SER A 34 -30.11 33.21 -9.81
C SER A 34 -29.03 33.87 -8.95
N THR A 35 -29.36 35.11 -8.62
CA THR A 35 -28.58 36.16 -7.99
C THR A 35 -28.60 35.99 -6.47
N GLU A 36 -27.48 36.39 -5.84
CA GLU A 36 -27.30 36.85 -4.44
C GLU A 36 -27.75 35.96 -3.27
N MET A 37 -26.80 35.62 -2.38
CA MET A 37 -26.64 36.33 -1.11
C MET A 37 -25.32 35.95 -0.44
N THR A 38 -24.61 36.98 0.02
CA THR A 38 -23.38 36.97 0.80
C THR A 38 -23.59 36.30 2.16
N VAL A 39 -22.77 35.32 2.49
CA VAL A 39 -22.51 34.91 3.89
C VAL A 39 -21.00 34.81 4.05
N HIS A 40 -20.40 35.84 4.66
CA HIS A 40 -19.07 35.75 5.24
C HIS A 40 -19.19 34.99 6.55
N GLY A 41 -18.85 33.70 6.54
CA GLY A 41 -18.87 32.89 7.75
C GLY A 41 -18.18 31.55 7.55
N GLY A 42 -17.01 31.40 8.16
CA GLY A 42 -16.30 30.14 8.29
C GLY A 42 -15.49 29.79 7.06
N GLU A 43 -14.20 30.09 7.13
CA GLU A 43 -13.16 29.38 6.40
C GLU A 43 -13.43 27.88 6.59
N ALA A 44 -14.04 27.26 5.58
CA ALA A 44 -14.17 25.82 5.53
C ALA A 44 -12.73 25.33 5.52
N ALA A 45 -12.27 24.85 6.68
CA ALA A 45 -11.04 24.11 6.77
C ALA A 45 -11.17 23.01 5.72
N ASN A 46 -10.48 23.18 4.60
CA ASN A 46 -10.13 22.14 3.66
C ASN A 46 -9.29 21.14 4.46
N SER A 47 -9.96 20.39 5.32
CA SER A 47 -9.39 19.24 6.00
C SER A 47 -9.28 18.22 4.90
N GLU A 48 -8.09 18.16 4.28
CA GLU A 48 -7.77 17.06 3.40
C GLU A 48 -8.15 15.76 4.11
N PRO A 49 -8.73 14.78 3.39
CA PRO A 49 -9.07 13.49 3.98
C PRO A 49 -7.85 12.94 4.72
N VAL A 50 -7.96 12.78 6.04
CA VAL A 50 -6.86 12.23 6.85
C VAL A 50 -6.57 10.83 6.33
N SER A 51 -5.38 10.63 5.76
CA SER A 51 -4.99 9.30 5.29
C SER A 51 -4.84 8.36 6.48
N LEU A 52 -5.28 7.11 6.34
CA LEU A 52 -5.15 6.11 7.41
C LEU A 52 -3.68 5.78 7.68
N SER A 53 -2.83 5.86 6.64
CA SER A 53 -1.38 5.88 6.80
C SER A 53 -0.87 6.99 7.74
N GLY A 54 -1.46 8.19 7.69
CA GLY A 54 -1.14 9.29 8.62
C GLY A 54 -1.50 8.96 10.06
N ILE A 55 -2.64 8.29 10.28
CA ILE A 55 -3.04 7.82 11.61
C ILE A 55 -2.01 6.80 12.13
N VAL A 56 -1.67 5.79 11.33
CA VAL A 56 -0.66 4.77 11.70
C VAL A 56 0.68 5.41 12.06
N LYS A 57 1.16 6.36 11.26
CA LYS A 57 2.42 7.06 11.51
C LYS A 57 2.45 7.81 12.85
N ASN A 58 1.30 8.27 13.33
CA ASN A 58 1.20 9.01 14.59
C ASN A 58 1.00 8.12 15.82
N GLN A 59 0.74 6.82 15.63
CA GLN A 59 0.61 5.86 16.73
C GLN A 59 1.97 5.34 17.18
N SER A 60 2.04 4.90 18.44
CA SER A 60 3.17 4.11 18.95
C SER A 60 2.74 2.66 19.11
N LEU A 61 3.65 1.72 18.84
CA LEU A 61 3.38 0.30 19.09
C LEU A 61 3.52 -0.01 20.59
N PRO A 62 2.73 -0.94 21.16
CA PRO A 62 2.81 -1.27 22.59
C PRO A 62 4.20 -1.69 23.07
N ALA A 63 4.97 -2.40 22.21
CA ALA A 63 6.33 -2.81 22.51
C ALA A 63 7.38 -1.68 22.34
N TYR A 64 7.00 -0.56 21.71
CA TYR A 64 7.87 0.56 21.39
C TYR A 64 7.23 1.92 21.76
N PRO A 65 6.86 2.15 23.03
CA PRO A 65 6.05 3.32 23.42
C PRO A 65 6.80 4.65 23.35
N ALA A 66 8.13 4.63 23.26
CA ALA A 66 8.96 5.84 23.26
C ALA A 66 8.99 6.59 21.92
N MET A 67 8.48 5.99 20.84
CA MET A 67 8.56 6.55 19.49
C MET A 67 7.34 6.14 18.65
N THR A 68 6.83 7.08 17.85
CA THR A 68 5.77 6.74 16.90
C THR A 68 6.32 5.92 15.74
N VAL A 69 5.44 5.17 15.08
CA VAL A 69 5.76 4.39 13.88
C VAL A 69 6.36 5.30 12.81
N GLY A 70 5.73 6.44 12.53
CA GLY A 70 6.21 7.38 11.52
C GLY A 70 7.62 7.87 11.83
N LYS A 71 7.90 8.25 13.08
CA LYS A 71 9.23 8.72 13.48
C LYS A 71 10.28 7.62 13.35
N ALA A 72 9.99 6.40 13.80
CA ALA A 72 10.95 5.29 13.71
C ALA A 72 11.28 4.95 12.25
N PHE A 73 10.26 4.79 11.41
CA PHE A 73 10.42 4.35 10.02
C PHE A 73 10.96 5.47 9.11
N ASP A 74 10.46 6.70 9.25
CA ASP A 74 10.91 7.83 8.43
C ASP A 74 12.32 8.31 8.83
N SER A 75 12.79 8.06 10.07
CA SER A 75 14.18 8.35 10.49
C SER A 75 15.18 7.22 10.29
N TYR A 76 14.72 5.99 10.03
CA TYR A 76 15.59 4.82 9.85
C TYR A 76 16.64 5.04 8.74
N SER A 77 17.92 5.17 9.10
CA SER A 77 18.96 5.74 8.24
C SER A 77 19.54 4.77 7.22
N HIS A 78 19.28 3.47 7.38
CA HIS A 78 19.86 2.42 6.54
C HIS A 78 19.06 2.18 5.24
N LEU A 79 18.00 2.96 4.99
CA LEU A 79 17.20 2.85 3.78
C LEU A 79 17.47 4.02 2.84
N THR A 80 17.77 3.69 1.59
CA THR A 80 18.02 4.64 0.50
C THR A 80 16.75 5.23 -0.09
N LYS A 81 15.64 4.48 -0.04
CA LYS A 81 14.31 4.93 -0.47
C LYS A 81 13.27 4.33 0.46
N LYS A 82 12.24 5.11 0.77
CA LYS A 82 11.12 4.75 1.64
C LYS A 82 9.82 5.04 0.93
N GLN A 83 8.83 4.18 1.10
CA GLN A 83 7.50 4.36 0.51
C GLN A 83 6.43 3.83 1.46
N TRP A 84 5.32 4.55 1.51
CA TRP A 84 4.10 4.15 2.19
C TRP A 84 3.03 3.89 1.14
N LYS A 85 2.32 2.78 1.26
CA LYS A 85 1.21 2.41 0.37
C LYS A 85 0.01 1.97 1.20
N GLU A 86 -1.14 2.55 0.89
CA GLU A 86 -2.41 2.18 1.51
C GLU A 86 -3.20 1.29 0.53
N THR A 87 -3.75 0.19 1.04
CA THR A 87 -4.59 -0.74 0.27
C THR A 87 -5.84 -1.08 1.06
N HIS A 88 -7.01 -0.85 0.48
CA HIS A 88 -8.28 -1.22 1.10
C HIS A 88 -8.69 -2.62 0.64
N GLY A 89 -8.84 -3.54 1.59
CA GLY A 89 -9.39 -4.87 1.35
C GLY A 89 -10.90 -4.82 1.12
N ALA A 90 -11.41 -5.79 0.36
CA ALA A 90 -12.85 -5.92 0.08
C ALA A 90 -13.70 -6.12 1.35
N ASN A 91 -13.07 -6.58 2.43
CA ASN A 91 -13.70 -6.75 3.73
C ASN A 91 -13.65 -5.46 4.57
N GLY A 92 -13.12 -4.34 4.11
CA GLY A 92 -12.97 -3.14 4.95
C GLY A 92 -11.77 -3.18 5.91
N THR A 93 -10.94 -4.23 5.85
CA THR A 93 -9.59 -4.19 6.40
C THR A 93 -8.75 -3.23 5.57
N VAL A 94 -7.92 -2.41 6.22
CA VAL A 94 -6.96 -1.53 5.55
C VAL A 94 -5.55 -2.02 5.83
N TYR A 95 -4.75 -2.11 4.78
CA TYR A 95 -3.34 -2.47 4.85
C TYR A 95 -2.50 -1.23 4.56
N ILE A 96 -1.58 -0.92 5.48
CA ILE A 96 -0.60 0.13 5.30
C ILE A 96 0.77 -0.55 5.17
N ASP A 97 1.35 -0.48 3.99
CA ASP A 97 2.63 -1.09 3.68
C ASP A 97 3.72 -0.02 3.71
N PHE A 98 4.68 -0.19 4.61
CA PHE A 98 5.95 0.51 4.51
C PHE A 98 6.94 -0.36 3.73
N SER A 99 7.58 0.18 2.70
CA SER A 99 8.70 -0.48 2.01
C SER A 99 9.94 0.40 1.98
N GLY A 100 11.09 -0.25 2.09
CA GLY A 100 12.40 0.37 2.16
C GLY A 100 13.46 -0.41 1.40
N TRP A 101 14.42 0.27 0.77
CA TRP A 101 15.55 -0.38 0.07
C TRP A 101 16.87 -0.17 0.82
N LEU A 102 17.56 -1.26 1.14
CA LEU A 102 18.84 -1.26 1.88
C LEU A 102 20.03 -0.97 0.96
N ASP A 103 20.14 -1.70 -0.15
CA ASP A 103 21.29 -1.62 -1.08
C ASP A 103 20.84 -1.33 -2.50
N GLY A 104 20.93 -0.07 -2.94
CA GLY A 104 20.92 0.28 -4.36
C GLY A 104 19.71 -0.17 -5.20
N LYS A 105 18.62 -0.65 -4.56
CA LYS A 105 17.35 -1.20 -5.08
C LYS A 105 17.26 -2.73 -5.26
N THR A 106 18.26 -3.54 -4.91
CA THR A 106 18.17 -5.01 -5.08
C THR A 106 17.54 -5.69 -3.88
N LEU A 107 17.90 -5.24 -2.67
CA LEU A 107 17.42 -5.79 -1.41
C LEU A 107 16.68 -4.74 -0.60
N GLY A 108 15.55 -5.12 -0.04
CA GLY A 108 14.72 -4.25 0.78
C GLY A 108 13.93 -4.99 1.83
N VAL A 109 13.13 -4.21 2.57
CA VAL A 109 12.23 -4.70 3.61
C VAL A 109 10.86 -4.07 3.42
N GLU A 110 9.82 -4.85 3.66
CA GLU A 110 8.45 -4.37 3.78
C GLU A 110 7.92 -4.69 5.18
N VAL A 111 7.19 -3.76 5.79
CA VAL A 111 6.42 -3.99 7.01
C VAL A 111 4.97 -3.63 6.72
N LYS A 112 4.08 -4.62 6.84
CA LYS A 112 2.64 -4.48 6.62
C LYS A 112 1.94 -4.28 7.95
N PHE A 113 1.30 -3.13 8.08
CA PHE A 113 0.38 -2.83 9.17
C PHE A 113 -1.05 -3.14 8.73
N VAL A 114 -1.86 -3.60 9.67
CA VAL A 114 -3.26 -3.95 9.45
C VAL A 114 -4.11 -3.10 10.38
N ILE A 115 -5.14 -2.49 9.81
CA ILE A 115 -6.26 -1.89 10.55
C ILE A 115 -7.47 -2.76 10.21
N ASP A 116 -7.99 -3.49 11.20
CA ASP A 116 -9.17 -4.30 10.99
C ASP A 116 -10.46 -3.47 10.98
N ARG A 117 -11.61 -4.13 10.85
CA ARG A 117 -12.93 -3.49 10.79
C ARG A 117 -13.32 -2.77 12.07
N GLU A 118 -12.72 -3.16 13.20
CA GLU A 118 -12.96 -2.58 14.51
C GLU A 118 -12.01 -1.39 14.77
N GLY A 119 -11.11 -1.10 13.83
CA GLY A 119 -10.11 -0.06 13.95
C GLY A 119 -8.89 -0.51 14.75
N VAL A 120 -8.76 -1.80 15.07
CA VAL A 120 -7.60 -2.32 15.79
C VAL A 120 -6.40 -2.32 14.85
N PHE A 121 -5.33 -1.69 15.32
CA PHE A 121 -4.07 -1.53 14.61
C PHE A 121 -3.01 -2.50 15.13
N PHE A 122 -2.39 -3.25 14.23
CA PHE A 122 -1.27 -4.14 14.55
C PHE A 122 -0.33 -4.36 13.35
N VAL A 123 0.85 -4.92 13.62
CA VAL A 123 1.79 -5.35 12.58
C VAL A 123 1.41 -6.76 12.12
N GLY A 124 1.06 -6.91 10.85
CA GLY A 124 0.65 -8.19 10.28
C GLY A 124 1.82 -9.04 9.82
N MET A 125 2.82 -8.44 9.16
CA MET A 125 4.02 -9.15 8.70
C MET A 125 5.17 -8.19 8.41
N ALA A 126 6.38 -8.77 8.38
CA ALA A 126 7.53 -8.19 7.71
C ALA A 126 7.98 -9.11 6.59
N SER A 127 8.49 -8.55 5.50
CA SER A 127 8.96 -9.29 4.34
C SER A 127 10.31 -8.76 3.87
N LYS A 128 11.18 -9.65 3.39
CA LYS A 128 12.32 -9.28 2.54
C LYS A 128 11.80 -8.96 1.15
N LEU A 129 12.26 -7.86 0.58
CA LEU A 129 12.03 -7.49 -0.82
C LEU A 129 13.27 -7.81 -1.64
N GLU A 130 13.08 -8.52 -2.76
CA GLU A 130 14.14 -8.74 -3.75
C GLU A 130 13.68 -8.21 -5.11
N ALA A 131 14.47 -7.30 -5.69
CA ALA A 131 14.28 -6.85 -7.06
C ALA A 131 15.08 -7.75 -8.01
N MET A 132 14.39 -8.35 -8.96
CA MET A 132 14.99 -9.19 -10.00
C MET A 132 15.49 -8.33 -11.16
N THR A 133 16.37 -8.90 -11.99
CA THR A 133 16.93 -8.24 -13.17
C THR A 133 15.87 -7.89 -14.23
N ASP A 134 14.69 -8.52 -14.18
CA ASP A 134 13.55 -8.23 -15.06
C ASP A 134 12.65 -7.09 -14.56
N GLY A 135 13.02 -6.45 -13.45
CA GLY A 135 12.28 -5.33 -12.84
C GLY A 135 11.13 -5.74 -11.93
N ARG A 136 10.85 -7.04 -11.76
CA ARG A 136 9.86 -7.51 -10.79
C ARG A 136 10.43 -7.46 -9.37
N VAL A 137 9.56 -7.18 -8.41
CA VAL A 137 9.88 -7.21 -6.98
C VAL A 137 9.09 -8.34 -6.34
N PHE A 138 9.79 -9.21 -5.63
CA PHE A 138 9.19 -10.30 -4.86
C PHE A 138 9.30 -9.97 -3.37
N ALA A 139 8.23 -10.30 -2.63
CA ALA A 139 8.17 -10.17 -1.19
C ALA A 139 8.17 -11.57 -0.55
N TYR A 140 9.13 -11.82 0.34
CA TYR A 140 9.28 -13.08 1.06
C TYR A 140 9.04 -12.84 2.55
N PRO A 141 8.01 -13.44 3.16
CA PRO A 141 7.73 -13.26 4.57
C PRO A 141 8.93 -13.65 5.44
N LEU A 142 9.23 -12.83 6.44
CA LEU A 142 10.27 -13.09 7.44
C LEU A 142 9.66 -13.74 8.68
N PRO A 143 10.31 -14.78 9.25
CA PRO A 143 9.79 -15.45 10.44
C PRO A 143 9.88 -14.57 11.69
N ASP A 144 10.87 -13.67 11.78
CA ASP A 144 11.11 -12.82 12.95
C ASP A 144 10.78 -11.35 12.66
N VAL A 145 9.48 -11.03 12.74
CA VAL A 145 8.98 -9.66 12.61
C VAL A 145 9.55 -8.76 13.72
N LYS A 146 9.79 -9.32 14.91
CA LYS A 146 10.27 -8.54 16.05
C LYS A 146 11.68 -8.04 15.80
N ALA A 147 12.59 -8.87 15.30
CA ALA A 147 13.96 -8.47 14.98
C ALA A 147 13.99 -7.30 13.98
N VAL A 148 13.14 -7.33 12.96
CA VAL A 148 13.02 -6.22 11.98
C VAL A 148 12.59 -4.93 12.67
N LEU A 149 11.55 -4.99 13.53
CA LEU A 149 11.07 -3.83 14.26
C LEU A 149 12.11 -3.31 15.27
N ASP A 150 12.76 -4.20 16.02
CA ASP A 150 13.84 -3.83 16.95
C ASP A 150 14.95 -3.07 16.22
N SER A 151 15.38 -3.55 15.05
CA SER A 151 16.38 -2.86 14.21
C SER A 151 15.91 -1.49 13.75
N ILE A 152 14.68 -1.35 13.25
CA ILE A 152 14.13 -0.07 12.82
C ILE A 152 14.06 0.93 13.99
N TYR A 153 13.46 0.53 15.11
CA TYR A 153 13.27 1.41 16.27
C TYR A 153 14.59 1.75 17.00
N ALA A 154 15.59 0.87 16.93
CA ALA A 154 16.93 1.13 17.45
C ALA A 154 17.87 1.79 16.42
N ASN A 155 17.39 2.04 15.20
CA ASN A 155 18.18 2.51 14.06
C ASN A 155 19.46 1.67 13.79
N LYS A 156 19.35 0.35 13.92
CA LYS A 156 20.40 -0.63 13.64
C LYS A 156 20.15 -1.29 12.29
N GLU A 157 21.21 -1.72 11.64
CA GLU A 157 21.12 -2.49 10.40
C GLU A 157 20.18 -3.70 10.56
N ILE A 158 19.39 -3.98 9.52
CA ILE A 158 18.54 -5.17 9.44
C ILE A 158 19.32 -6.24 8.71
N VAL A 159 19.37 -7.44 9.30
CA VAL A 159 19.93 -8.64 8.66
C VAL A 159 18.78 -9.48 8.11
N LEU A 160 18.78 -9.76 6.81
CA LEU A 160 17.70 -10.39 6.05
C LEU A 160 18.06 -11.77 5.48
#